data_AF-X0X117-F1
#
_entry.id   AF-X0X117-F1
#
_cell.length_a   1.000
_cell.length_b   1.000
_cell.length_c   1.000
_cell.angle_alpha   90.00
_cell.angle_beta   90.00
_cell.angle_gamma   90.00
#
_symmetry.space_group_name_H-M   'P 1'
#
loop_
_entity.id
_entity.type
_entity.pdbx_description
1 polymer ?
#
loop_
_entity_poly.entity_id
_entity_poly.type
_entity_poly.pdbx_seq_one_letter_code
_entity_poly.pdbx_strand_id
1 'polypeptide(L)'
;MTEVVKIGWGGYADYEGPYFWGKQKYVYAESARCVGDKVTAVVTATEGGTYDAYNGYDVCRSTPGLIQFCDKVYNASRMLGWAISEGCITEEFVTMHANMHMDGDTGVSFRLRGHPKEARYCIFGEPVITDAMQQAVFFLGASGHKGSFSAHQREHAKNWARGQVGLWGSRSMQFAQRMYVSKQIMGARYITRALKPVIQRWLASDNPYEQAAAAVYTSYAANSPRRASQALRTVFPSGTDF
;
A
#
# COMPACT_ATOMS: atom_id res chain seq x y z
N MET A 1 -18.86 -18.97 -11.51
CA MET A 1 -19.29 -17.94 -10.54
C MET A 1 -18.18 -17.78 -9.52
N THR A 2 -17.47 -16.65 -9.53
CA THR A 2 -16.50 -16.30 -8.50
C THR A 2 -17.23 -16.04 -7.18
N GLU A 3 -16.71 -16.58 -6.08
CA GLU A 3 -17.23 -16.34 -4.73
C GLU A 3 -17.32 -14.82 -4.48
N VAL A 4 -18.50 -14.34 -4.07
CA VAL A 4 -18.68 -12.93 -3.72
C VAL A 4 -17.79 -12.62 -2.52
N VAL A 5 -16.77 -11.79 -2.72
CA VAL A 5 -15.87 -11.36 -1.65
C VAL A 5 -16.66 -10.67 -0.55
N LYS A 6 -16.66 -11.26 0.65
CA LYS A 6 -17.34 -10.69 1.82
C LYS A 6 -16.46 -9.61 2.46
N ILE A 7 -16.83 -8.35 2.23
CA ILE A 7 -16.21 -7.20 2.90
C ILE A 7 -16.81 -7.03 4.30
N GLY A 8 -15.93 -6.99 5.30
CA GLY A 8 -16.26 -6.74 6.70
C GLY A 8 -16.47 -5.25 7.00
N TRP A 9 -16.81 -4.96 8.25
CA TRP A 9 -16.88 -3.58 8.77
C TRP A 9 -16.23 -3.53 10.15
N GLY A 10 -15.28 -2.64 10.33
CA GLY A 10 -14.44 -2.56 11.52
C GLY A 10 -14.21 -1.12 11.95
N GLY A 11 -13.35 -0.93 12.95
CA GLY A 11 -13.01 0.39 13.47
C GLY A 11 -11.66 0.44 14.17
N TYR A 12 -11.02 1.60 14.14
CA TYR A 12 -9.77 1.89 14.82
C TYR A 12 -9.80 3.32 15.37
N ALA A 13 -9.51 3.47 16.66
CA ALA A 13 -9.65 4.75 17.38
C ALA A 13 -11.04 5.38 17.11
N ASP A 14 -11.10 6.56 16.50
CA ASP A 14 -12.35 7.29 16.20
C ASP A 14 -12.92 7.02 14.80
N TYR A 15 -12.32 6.09 14.06
CA TYR A 15 -12.68 5.77 12.68
C TYR A 15 -13.39 4.42 12.58
N GLU A 16 -14.23 4.27 11.56
CA GLU A 16 -14.84 3.01 11.14
C GLU A 16 -14.88 2.91 9.61
N GLY A 17 -15.02 1.69 9.10
CA GLY A 17 -15.04 1.49 7.67
C GLY A 17 -14.94 0.04 7.21
N PRO A 18 -14.90 -0.17 5.89
CA PRO A 18 -14.82 -1.51 5.31
C PRO A 18 -13.44 -2.12 5.50
N TYR A 19 -13.39 -3.44 5.58
CA TYR A 19 -12.12 -4.16 5.59
C TYR A 19 -12.18 -5.51 4.88
N PHE A 20 -11.01 -5.97 4.46
CA PHE A 20 -10.78 -7.32 3.97
C PHE A 20 -9.37 -7.77 4.37
N TRP A 21 -9.27 -8.88 5.10
CA TRP A 21 -7.99 -9.42 5.59
C TRP A 21 -7.06 -9.93 4.48
N GLY A 22 -7.59 -10.12 3.28
CA GLY A 22 -6.87 -10.69 2.15
C GLY A 22 -6.91 -12.23 2.15
N LYS A 23 -6.88 -12.81 0.97
CA LYS A 23 -6.76 -14.26 0.75
C LYS A 23 -5.42 -14.61 0.10
N GLN A 24 -4.79 -13.66 -0.60
CA GLN A 24 -3.62 -13.90 -1.43
C GLN A 24 -2.35 -13.46 -0.70
N LYS A 25 -1.83 -14.36 0.14
CA LYS A 25 -0.59 -14.10 0.90
C LYS A 25 0.61 -14.00 -0.02
N TYR A 26 1.52 -13.09 0.30
CA TYR A 26 2.86 -13.10 -0.23
C TYR A 26 3.58 -14.36 0.27
N VAL A 27 4.06 -15.14 -0.68
CA VAL A 27 4.87 -16.32 -0.40
C VAL A 27 6.30 -15.97 -0.81
N TYR A 28 7.18 -15.89 0.18
CA TYR A 28 8.60 -15.77 -0.09
C TYR A 28 9.08 -17.06 -0.72
N ALA A 29 9.55 -16.99 -1.98
CA ALA A 29 10.20 -18.13 -2.60
C ALA A 29 11.62 -18.24 -2.04
N GLU A 30 12.00 -19.37 -1.46
CA GLU A 30 13.36 -19.58 -0.94
C GLU A 30 14.45 -19.41 -2.02
N SER A 31 14.07 -19.63 -3.29
CA SER A 31 14.93 -19.37 -4.45
C SER A 31 15.10 -17.90 -4.78
N ALA A 32 14.31 -17.00 -4.19
CA ALA A 32 14.39 -15.56 -4.37
C ALA A 32 15.59 -14.98 -3.61
N ARG A 33 16.75 -15.04 -4.27
CA ARG A 33 18.04 -14.57 -3.73
C ARG A 33 18.23 -13.06 -3.78
N CYS A 34 17.34 -12.31 -4.44
CA CYS A 34 17.53 -10.88 -4.58
C CYS A 34 17.18 -10.13 -3.28
N VAL A 35 17.97 -9.10 -2.97
CA VAL A 35 17.78 -8.24 -1.78
C VAL A 35 16.35 -7.70 -1.68
N GLY A 36 15.73 -7.38 -2.81
CA GLY A 36 14.37 -6.85 -2.87
C GLY A 36 13.29 -7.80 -2.37
N ASP A 37 13.42 -9.09 -2.67
CA ASP A 37 12.48 -10.11 -2.20
C ASP A 37 12.66 -10.36 -0.71
N LYS A 38 13.90 -10.38 -0.20
CA LYS A 38 14.17 -10.45 1.24
C LYS A 38 13.52 -9.30 2.00
N VAL A 39 13.69 -8.07 1.49
CA VAL A 39 13.07 -6.87 2.07
C VAL A 39 11.55 -6.97 2.05
N THR A 40 10.97 -7.40 0.92
CA THR A 40 9.52 -7.57 0.80
C THR A 40 9.02 -8.63 1.78
N ALA A 41 9.71 -9.76 1.92
CA ALA A 41 9.38 -10.82 2.88
C ALA A 41 9.38 -10.31 4.33
N VAL A 42 10.40 -9.55 4.72
CA VAL A 42 10.51 -8.97 6.07
C VAL A 42 9.36 -8.01 6.36
N VAL A 43 9.07 -7.08 5.45
CA VAL A 43 8.00 -6.08 5.67
C VAL A 43 6.61 -6.71 5.60
N THR A 44 6.41 -7.70 4.75
CA THR A 44 5.12 -8.40 4.64
C THR A 44 4.81 -9.26 5.84
N ALA A 45 5.84 -9.87 6.44
CA ALA A 45 5.69 -10.61 7.69
C ALA A 45 5.20 -9.70 8.83
N THR A 46 5.51 -8.39 8.82
CA THR A 46 5.05 -7.45 9.84
C THR A 46 3.69 -6.82 9.56
N GLU A 47 3.36 -6.53 8.29
CA GLU A 47 2.12 -5.84 7.90
C GLU A 47 0.93 -6.78 7.62
N GLY A 48 1.13 -8.10 7.72
CA GLY A 48 0.10 -9.11 7.44
C GLY A 48 0.15 -9.69 6.02
N GLY A 49 0.83 -9.01 5.09
CA GLY A 49 1.44 -9.62 3.91
C GLY A 49 0.49 -10.19 2.86
N THR A 50 -0.72 -9.64 2.72
CA THR A 50 -1.70 -10.07 1.73
C THR A 50 -1.82 -9.05 0.59
N TYR A 51 -1.68 -9.52 -0.65
CA TYR A 51 -1.72 -8.68 -1.85
C TYR A 51 -3.07 -7.99 -2.06
N ASP A 52 -4.14 -8.63 -1.63
CA ASP A 52 -5.52 -8.22 -1.81
C ASP A 52 -6.15 -7.69 -0.52
N ALA A 53 -5.36 -7.50 0.55
CA ALA A 53 -5.87 -6.89 1.77
C ALA A 53 -6.32 -5.45 1.54
N TYR A 54 -7.32 -5.04 2.31
CA TYR A 54 -7.87 -3.70 2.27
C TYR A 54 -8.31 -3.26 3.66
N ASN A 55 -7.92 -2.05 4.04
CA ASN A 55 -8.39 -1.36 5.23
C ASN A 55 -8.93 0.02 4.83
N GLY A 56 -10.15 0.33 5.27
CA GLY A 56 -10.75 1.65 5.15
C GLY A 56 -11.31 2.19 6.47
N TYR A 57 -10.84 1.69 7.62
CA TYR A 57 -11.36 2.05 8.95
C TYR A 57 -10.37 2.88 9.79
N ASP A 58 -9.48 3.63 9.15
CA ASP A 58 -8.52 4.52 9.78
C ASP A 58 -8.44 5.89 9.06
N VAL A 59 -7.52 6.74 9.52
CA VAL A 59 -7.29 8.08 8.96
C VAL A 59 -6.88 8.07 7.48
N CYS A 60 -6.36 6.94 6.97
CA CYS A 60 -5.92 6.82 5.58
C CYS A 60 -7.08 6.60 4.60
N ARG A 61 -8.28 6.23 5.10
CA ARG A 61 -9.55 6.01 4.36
C ARG A 61 -9.54 4.86 3.35
N SER A 62 -8.43 4.67 2.65
CA SER A 62 -8.20 3.60 1.70
C SER A 62 -6.74 3.17 1.79
N THR A 63 -6.55 1.96 2.28
CA THR A 63 -5.24 1.39 2.57
C THR A 63 -5.18 -0.04 2.01
N PRO A 64 -4.89 -0.19 0.70
CA PRO A 64 -4.82 -1.50 0.08
C PRO A 64 -3.42 -2.11 0.07
N GLY A 65 -3.40 -3.41 -0.16
CA GLY A 65 -2.23 -4.14 -0.64
C GLY A 65 -1.24 -4.57 0.42
N LEU A 66 -0.10 -5.01 -0.09
CA LEU A 66 0.86 -5.88 0.56
C LEU A 66 1.47 -5.31 1.85
N ILE A 67 1.65 -3.99 1.90
CA ILE A 67 2.18 -3.24 3.04
C ILE A 67 1.23 -2.11 3.47
N GLN A 68 -0.05 -2.22 3.10
CA GLN A 68 -1.09 -1.28 3.52
C GLN A 68 -0.77 0.17 3.04
N PHE A 69 -0.82 0.41 1.72
CA PHE A 69 -0.45 1.68 1.12
C PHE A 69 -1.47 2.80 1.41
N CYS A 70 -1.23 3.61 2.43
CA CYS A 70 -2.10 4.74 2.82
C CYS A 70 -2.36 5.75 1.67
N ASP A 71 -3.62 5.86 1.23
CA ASP A 71 -3.97 6.76 0.11
C ASP A 71 -4.32 8.18 0.54
N LYS A 72 -4.47 8.48 1.85
CA LYS A 72 -4.53 9.89 2.34
C LYS A 72 -3.32 10.72 1.90
N VAL A 73 -2.15 10.09 1.77
CA VAL A 73 -0.93 10.70 1.22
C VAL A 73 -0.59 10.20 -0.20
N TYR A 74 -1.59 9.62 -0.87
CA TYR A 74 -1.56 9.12 -2.24
C TYR A 74 -0.55 8.00 -2.48
N ASN A 75 -0.16 7.21 -1.45
CA ASN A 75 0.84 6.16 -1.68
C ASN A 75 0.30 5.04 -2.58
N ALA A 76 -0.96 4.63 -2.40
CA ALA A 76 -1.58 3.63 -3.28
C ALA A 76 -1.72 4.16 -4.71
N SER A 77 -2.23 5.39 -4.86
CA SER A 77 -2.34 6.07 -6.16
C SER A 77 -0.99 6.20 -6.88
N ARG A 78 0.09 6.54 -6.15
CA ARG A 78 1.46 6.59 -6.70
C ARG A 78 1.98 5.22 -7.14
N MET A 79 1.60 4.16 -6.44
CA MET A 79 1.94 2.80 -6.85
C MET A 79 1.20 2.40 -8.13
N LEU A 80 -0.09 2.72 -8.22
CA LEU A 80 -0.88 2.49 -9.44
C LEU A 80 -0.29 3.25 -10.63
N GLY A 81 0.06 4.53 -10.44
CA GLY A 81 0.75 5.33 -11.46
C GLY A 81 2.08 4.71 -11.91
N TRP A 82 2.84 4.14 -10.97
CA TRP A 82 4.08 3.43 -11.30
C TRP A 82 3.79 2.14 -12.09
N ALA A 83 2.82 1.34 -11.65
CA ALA A 83 2.42 0.11 -12.33
C ALA A 83 1.96 0.37 -13.78
N ILE A 84 1.24 1.48 -14.01
CA ILE A 84 0.86 1.93 -15.36
C ILE A 84 2.09 2.30 -16.18
N SER A 85 3.01 3.09 -15.62
CA SER A 85 4.21 3.53 -16.35
C SER A 85 5.17 2.40 -16.72
N GLU A 86 5.13 1.29 -15.99
CA GLU A 86 5.93 0.09 -16.26
C GLU A 86 5.15 -0.94 -17.12
N GLY A 87 3.97 -0.57 -17.63
CA GLY A 87 3.16 -1.45 -18.48
C GLY A 87 2.57 -2.66 -17.76
N CYS A 88 2.51 -2.67 -16.43
CA CYS A 88 1.92 -3.78 -15.67
C CYS A 88 0.39 -3.80 -15.79
N ILE A 89 -0.24 -2.63 -15.84
CA ILE A 89 -1.69 -2.41 -15.92
C ILE A 89 -1.98 -1.15 -16.77
N THR A 90 -3.25 -0.87 -17.06
CA THR A 90 -3.68 0.37 -17.75
C THR A 90 -4.56 1.25 -16.86
N GLU A 91 -4.79 2.50 -17.25
CA GLU A 91 -5.75 3.40 -16.58
C GLU A 91 -7.17 2.86 -16.60
N GLU A 92 -7.56 2.23 -17.71
CA GLU A 92 -8.87 1.61 -17.89
C GLU A 92 -9.04 0.43 -16.95
N PHE A 93 -7.99 -0.36 -16.72
CA PHE A 93 -8.02 -1.46 -15.76
C PHE A 93 -8.31 -0.96 -14.34
N VAL A 94 -7.63 0.11 -13.92
CA VAL A 94 -7.87 0.72 -12.60
C VAL A 94 -9.29 1.32 -12.52
N THR A 95 -9.69 2.05 -13.55
CA THR A 95 -11.02 2.69 -13.65
C THR A 95 -12.14 1.66 -13.61
N MET A 96 -12.01 0.57 -14.36
CA MET A 96 -12.96 -0.54 -14.37
C MET A 96 -13.13 -1.12 -12.98
N HIS A 97 -12.03 -1.43 -12.28
CA HIS A 97 -12.11 -1.98 -10.93
C HIS A 97 -12.69 -1.01 -9.90
N ALA A 98 -12.42 0.29 -10.02
CA ALA A 98 -13.00 1.30 -9.14
C ALA A 98 -14.54 1.39 -9.26
N ASN A 99 -15.08 1.05 -10.43
CA ASN A 99 -16.51 1.16 -10.75
C ASN A 99 -17.26 -0.18 -10.75
N MET A 100 -16.58 -1.32 -10.74
CA MET A 100 -17.14 -2.66 -10.98
C MET A 100 -18.35 -3.02 -10.10
N HIS A 101 -18.44 -2.46 -8.90
CA HIS A 101 -19.49 -2.74 -7.93
C HIS A 101 -20.31 -1.50 -7.56
N MET A 102 -20.17 -0.41 -8.30
CA MET A 102 -20.89 0.83 -8.02
C MET A 102 -22.19 0.87 -8.82
N ASP A 103 -23.23 1.42 -8.22
CA ASP A 103 -24.51 1.63 -8.89
C ASP A 103 -24.45 2.94 -9.69
N GLY A 104 -24.71 2.85 -11.00
CA GLY A 104 -24.76 4.00 -11.90
C GLY A 104 -23.38 4.56 -12.30
N ASP A 105 -23.41 5.73 -12.95
CA ASP A 105 -22.19 6.47 -13.30
C ASP A 105 -21.69 7.28 -12.10
N THR A 106 -20.57 6.85 -11.53
CA THR A 106 -19.94 7.57 -10.42
C THR A 106 -19.08 8.75 -10.87
N GLY A 107 -18.80 8.85 -12.17
CA GLY A 107 -17.79 9.77 -12.72
C GLY A 107 -16.35 9.44 -12.30
N VAL A 108 -16.12 8.36 -11.56
CA VAL A 108 -14.79 8.00 -11.05
C VAL A 108 -13.95 7.40 -12.17
N SER A 109 -12.76 7.95 -12.37
CA SER A 109 -11.74 7.41 -13.27
C SER A 109 -10.36 7.46 -12.61
N PHE A 110 -9.36 6.84 -13.23
CA PHE A 110 -7.96 6.97 -12.82
C PHE A 110 -7.12 7.49 -13.98
N ARG A 111 -6.25 8.47 -13.70
CA ARG A 111 -5.44 9.16 -14.72
C ARG A 111 -4.00 9.29 -14.29
N LEU A 112 -3.08 9.00 -15.20
CA LEU A 112 -1.66 9.32 -15.11
C LEU A 112 -1.42 10.73 -15.65
N ARG A 113 -1.03 11.67 -14.79
CA ARG A 113 -0.83 13.07 -15.16
C ARG A 113 0.65 13.36 -15.43
N GLY A 114 1.18 12.82 -16.54
CA GLY A 114 2.56 13.06 -16.99
C GLY A 114 3.67 12.35 -16.19
N HIS A 115 3.53 12.20 -14.87
CA HIS A 115 4.49 11.48 -14.03
C HIS A 115 3.79 10.48 -13.07
N PRO A 116 4.37 9.29 -12.79
CA PRO A 116 3.77 8.28 -11.90
C PRO A 116 3.33 8.79 -10.53
N LYS A 117 4.06 9.77 -9.99
CA LYS A 117 3.74 10.38 -8.69
C LYS A 117 2.49 11.25 -8.69
N GLU A 118 2.05 11.65 -9.87
CA GLU A 118 0.92 12.55 -10.11
C GLU A 118 -0.34 11.79 -10.53
N ALA A 119 -0.27 10.46 -10.63
CA ALA A 119 -1.43 9.63 -10.91
C ALA A 119 -2.48 9.74 -9.79
N ARG A 120 -3.74 9.96 -10.15
CA ARG A 120 -4.84 10.18 -9.21
C ARG A 120 -6.13 9.53 -9.71
N TYR A 121 -7.00 9.20 -8.77
CA TYR A 121 -8.42 9.11 -9.08
C TYR A 121 -8.94 10.50 -9.48
N CYS A 122 -9.89 10.53 -10.39
CA CYS A 122 -10.63 11.72 -10.79
C CYS A 122 -12.12 11.49 -10.57
N ILE A 123 -12.87 12.54 -10.23
CA ILE A 123 -14.34 12.54 -10.23
C ILE A 123 -14.78 13.53 -11.32
N PHE A 124 -15.54 13.06 -12.31
CA PHE A 124 -15.99 13.89 -13.45
C PHE A 124 -14.84 14.65 -14.13
N GLY A 125 -13.67 14.01 -14.24
CA GLY A 125 -12.46 14.60 -14.84
C GLY A 125 -11.57 15.38 -13.87
N GLU A 126 -12.09 15.77 -12.70
CA GLU A 126 -11.34 16.55 -11.71
C GLU A 126 -10.48 15.66 -10.80
N PRO A 127 -9.17 15.95 -10.63
CA PRO A 127 -8.29 15.12 -9.83
C PRO A 127 -8.62 15.22 -8.34
N VAL A 128 -8.67 14.07 -7.67
CA VAL A 128 -8.92 13.95 -6.24
C VAL A 128 -7.67 14.38 -5.47
N ILE A 129 -7.68 15.62 -4.97
CA ILE A 129 -6.53 16.24 -4.29
C ILE A 129 -6.82 16.77 -2.88
N THR A 130 -8.07 16.64 -2.42
CA THR A 130 -8.50 17.08 -1.08
C THR A 130 -9.09 15.93 -0.28
N ASP A 131 -9.08 16.08 1.05
CA ASP A 131 -9.71 15.13 1.98
C ASP A 131 -11.21 14.95 1.68
N ALA A 132 -11.92 16.03 1.36
CA ALA A 132 -13.33 15.98 1.01
C ALA A 132 -13.57 15.21 -0.30
N MET A 133 -12.72 15.39 -1.31
CA MET A 133 -12.79 14.62 -2.55
C MET A 133 -12.50 13.12 -2.31
N GLN A 134 -11.53 12.79 -1.44
CA GLN A 134 -11.28 11.40 -1.07
C GLN A 134 -12.48 10.77 -0.36
N GLN A 135 -13.12 11.50 0.55
CA GLN A 135 -14.36 11.06 1.20
C GLN A 135 -15.49 10.87 0.18
N ALA A 136 -15.62 11.76 -0.81
CA ALA A 136 -16.59 11.63 -1.89
C ALA A 136 -16.37 10.34 -2.70
N VAL A 137 -15.13 10.02 -3.08
CA VAL A 137 -14.83 8.78 -3.81
C VAL A 137 -15.03 7.54 -2.95
N PHE A 138 -14.38 7.48 -1.78
CA PHE A 138 -14.24 6.24 -1.03
C PHE A 138 -15.48 5.92 -0.20
N PHE A 139 -16.16 6.96 0.32
CA PHE A 139 -17.21 6.84 1.33
C PHE A 139 -18.50 7.58 0.99
N LEU A 140 -18.64 8.05 -0.25
CA LEU A 140 -19.79 8.85 -0.70
C LEU A 140 -20.05 10.04 0.25
N GLY A 141 -18.97 10.74 0.60
CA GLY A 141 -18.97 11.95 1.42
C GLY A 141 -18.99 11.72 2.94
N ALA A 142 -19.09 10.48 3.43
CA ALA A 142 -18.97 10.24 4.87
C ALA A 142 -17.56 10.55 5.36
N SER A 143 -17.43 11.04 6.60
CA SER A 143 -16.16 11.52 7.12
C SER A 143 -15.15 10.41 7.42
N GLY A 144 -15.65 9.18 7.66
CA GLY A 144 -14.89 8.04 8.16
C GLY A 144 -14.96 7.89 9.68
N HIS A 145 -15.50 8.89 10.40
CA HIS A 145 -15.67 8.80 11.85
C HIS A 145 -16.78 7.83 12.22
N LYS A 146 -16.66 7.21 13.39
CA LYS A 146 -17.70 6.33 13.96
C LYS A 146 -19.05 7.04 14.02
N GLY A 147 -20.08 6.37 13.52
CA GLY A 147 -21.46 6.86 13.44
C GLY A 147 -21.73 7.81 12.26
N SER A 148 -20.73 8.12 11.42
CA SER A 148 -20.90 9.08 10.31
C SER A 148 -21.52 8.48 9.05
N PHE A 149 -21.55 7.15 8.92
CA PHE A 149 -22.05 6.47 7.73
C PHE A 149 -23.56 6.24 7.79
N SER A 150 -24.28 6.74 6.80
CA SER A 150 -25.61 6.20 6.47
C SER A 150 -25.51 4.78 5.91
N ALA A 151 -26.63 4.06 5.85
CA ALA A 151 -26.68 2.72 5.24
C ALA A 151 -26.18 2.72 3.78
N HIS A 152 -26.55 3.74 3.00
CA HIS A 152 -26.13 3.89 1.61
C HIS A 152 -24.62 4.12 1.48
N GLN A 153 -24.07 5.03 2.28
CA GLN A 153 -22.62 5.29 2.30
C GLN A 153 -21.82 4.06 2.74
N ARG A 154 -22.36 3.29 3.68
CA ARG A 154 -21.74 2.03 4.13
C ARG A 154 -21.68 0.99 3.00
N GLU A 155 -22.73 0.86 2.21
CA GLU A 155 -22.72 -0.07 1.07
C GLU A 155 -21.80 0.42 -0.05
N HIS A 156 -21.80 1.72 -0.36
CA HIS A 156 -20.84 2.33 -1.28
C HIS A 156 -19.39 2.03 -0.86
N ALA A 157 -19.06 2.26 0.40
CA ALA A 157 -17.72 2.00 0.92
C ALA A 157 -17.33 0.51 0.80
N LYS A 158 -18.28 -0.41 1.01
CA LYS A 158 -18.03 -1.85 0.78
C LYS A 158 -17.82 -2.16 -0.70
N ASN A 159 -18.59 -1.55 -1.60
CA ASN A 159 -18.42 -1.72 -3.04
C ASN A 159 -17.07 -1.19 -3.53
N TRP A 160 -16.63 -0.04 -3.01
CA TRP A 160 -15.29 0.47 -3.22
C TRP A 160 -14.24 -0.56 -2.80
N ALA A 161 -14.33 -1.07 -1.57
CA ALA A 161 -13.41 -2.07 -1.06
C ALA A 161 -13.41 -3.35 -1.91
N ARG A 162 -14.56 -3.84 -2.39
CA ARG A 162 -14.64 -4.99 -3.31
C ARG A 162 -13.86 -4.74 -4.60
N GLY A 163 -14.03 -3.55 -5.19
CA GLY A 163 -13.33 -3.14 -6.42
C GLY A 163 -11.82 -3.11 -6.22
N GLN A 164 -11.37 -2.55 -5.09
CA GLN A 164 -9.97 -2.55 -4.69
C GLN A 164 -9.45 -3.98 -4.48
N VAL A 165 -10.12 -4.83 -3.71
CA VAL A 165 -9.68 -6.23 -3.49
C VAL A 165 -9.48 -6.96 -4.83
N GLY A 166 -10.38 -6.76 -5.80
CA GLY A 166 -10.24 -7.31 -7.15
C GLY A 166 -9.02 -6.75 -7.90
N LEU A 167 -8.81 -5.43 -7.88
CA LEU A 167 -7.67 -4.76 -8.51
C LEU A 167 -6.35 -5.27 -7.95
N TRP A 168 -6.19 -5.16 -6.63
CA TRP A 168 -4.95 -5.48 -5.91
C TRP A 168 -4.66 -6.98 -5.88
N GLY A 169 -5.71 -7.80 -5.95
CA GLY A 169 -5.60 -9.25 -6.06
C GLY A 169 -5.25 -9.76 -7.46
N SER A 170 -5.22 -8.93 -8.50
CA SER A 170 -4.86 -9.38 -9.86
C SER A 170 -3.37 -9.75 -9.97
N ARG A 171 -3.03 -10.74 -10.82
CA ARG A 171 -1.62 -11.17 -11.01
C ARG A 171 -0.69 -10.02 -11.42
N SER A 172 -1.15 -9.15 -12.31
CA SER A 172 -0.40 -7.96 -12.72
C SER A 172 -0.10 -7.03 -11.56
N MET A 173 -1.09 -6.82 -10.67
CA MET A 173 -0.88 -6.01 -9.47
C MET A 173 -0.02 -6.70 -8.43
N GLN A 174 -0.10 -8.01 -8.26
CA GLN A 174 0.81 -8.74 -7.37
C GLN A 174 2.27 -8.57 -7.78
N PHE A 175 2.54 -8.68 -9.09
CA PHE A 175 3.87 -8.42 -9.64
C PHE A 175 4.30 -6.98 -9.37
N ALA A 176 3.45 -6.00 -9.69
CA ALA A 176 3.75 -4.59 -9.48
C ALA A 176 4.00 -4.25 -8.00
N GLN A 177 3.20 -4.80 -7.08
CA GLN A 177 3.36 -4.62 -5.63
C GLN A 177 4.74 -5.07 -5.16
N ARG A 178 5.15 -6.29 -5.53
CA ARG A 178 6.45 -6.84 -5.13
C ARG A 178 7.61 -5.95 -5.58
N MET A 179 7.58 -5.53 -6.84
CA MET A 179 8.62 -4.68 -7.42
C MET A 179 8.64 -3.29 -6.77
N TYR A 180 7.47 -2.69 -6.54
CA TYR A 180 7.36 -1.35 -5.96
C TYR A 180 7.75 -1.32 -4.49
N VAL A 181 7.32 -2.29 -3.68
CA VAL A 181 7.66 -2.37 -2.25
C VAL A 181 9.16 -2.39 -2.06
N SER A 182 9.85 -3.31 -2.74
CA SER A 182 11.32 -3.40 -2.73
C SER A 182 11.97 -2.04 -3.03
N LYS A 183 11.55 -1.38 -4.11
CA LYS A 183 12.07 -0.08 -4.54
C LYS A 183 11.83 1.02 -3.50
N GLN A 184 10.64 1.05 -2.88
CA GLN A 184 10.30 2.05 -1.87
C GLN A 184 11.10 1.85 -0.59
N ILE A 185 11.12 0.63 -0.04
CA ILE A 185 11.80 0.34 1.22
C ILE A 185 13.31 0.60 1.11
N MET A 186 13.92 0.20 -0.02
CA MET A 186 15.33 0.49 -0.32
C MET A 186 15.58 1.94 -0.78
N GLY A 187 14.52 2.74 -0.89
CA GLY A 187 14.58 4.15 -1.16
C GLY A 187 14.84 4.98 0.08
N ALA A 188 15.25 6.24 -0.12
CA ALA A 188 15.64 7.16 0.94
C ALA A 188 14.52 7.49 1.95
N ARG A 189 13.27 7.08 1.68
CA ARG A 189 12.12 7.29 2.55
C ARG A 189 12.14 6.39 3.78
N TYR A 190 12.57 5.13 3.63
CA TYR A 190 12.53 4.13 4.70
C TYR A 190 13.94 3.81 5.21
N ILE A 191 14.88 3.63 4.30
CA ILE A 191 16.29 3.44 4.63
C ILE A 191 17.04 4.71 4.20
N THR A 192 17.56 5.45 5.17
CA THR A 192 18.31 6.68 4.88
C THR A 192 19.56 6.36 4.03
N ARG A 193 20.01 7.34 3.23
CA ARG A 193 21.17 7.16 2.32
C ARG A 193 22.41 6.64 3.04
N ALA A 194 22.66 7.11 4.27
CA ALA A 194 23.80 6.70 5.08
C ALA A 194 23.72 5.22 5.52
N LEU A 195 22.51 4.69 5.71
CA LEU A 195 22.31 3.32 6.22
C LEU A 195 22.10 2.30 5.12
N LYS A 196 21.86 2.77 3.88
CA LYS A 196 21.66 1.90 2.73
C LYS A 196 22.83 0.94 2.49
N PRO A 197 24.12 1.36 2.54
CA PRO A 197 25.25 0.45 2.37
C PRO A 197 25.30 -0.65 3.44
N VAL A 198 25.04 -0.30 4.70
CA VAL A 198 25.05 -1.24 5.83
C VAL A 198 23.97 -2.30 5.67
N ILE A 199 22.73 -1.87 5.40
CA ILE A 199 21.61 -2.79 5.20
C ILE A 199 21.81 -3.64 3.95
N GLN A 200 22.35 -3.08 2.85
CA GLN A 200 22.68 -3.85 1.66
C GLN A 200 23.74 -4.91 1.93
N ARG A 201 24.80 -4.56 2.66
CA ARG A 201 25.86 -5.51 3.07
C ARG A 201 25.29 -6.63 3.93
N TRP A 202 24.52 -6.30 4.97
CA TRP A 202 23.93 -7.29 5.86
C TRP A 202 22.92 -8.21 5.17
N LEU A 203 22.13 -7.69 4.21
CA LEU A 203 21.21 -8.52 3.42
C LEU A 203 21.93 -9.44 2.41
N ALA A 204 23.15 -9.08 2.00
CA ALA A 204 24.00 -9.86 1.11
C ALA A 204 24.97 -10.80 1.85
N SER A 205 25.13 -10.62 3.17
CA SER A 205 26.02 -11.43 4.00
C SER A 205 25.50 -12.86 4.16
N ASP A 206 26.41 -13.83 4.27
CA ASP A 206 26.10 -15.22 4.66
C ASP A 206 26.02 -15.38 6.19
N ASN A 207 26.33 -14.34 6.97
CA ASN A 207 26.24 -14.37 8.42
C ASN A 207 24.76 -14.25 8.88
N PRO A 208 24.19 -15.27 9.55
CA PRO A 208 22.78 -15.24 9.95
C PRO A 208 22.46 -14.13 10.96
N TYR A 209 23.43 -13.69 11.78
CA TYR A 209 23.22 -12.60 12.74
C TYR A 209 23.10 -11.24 12.05
N GLU A 210 23.88 -11.00 11.00
CA GLU A 210 23.78 -9.77 10.20
C GLU A 210 22.46 -9.73 9.42
N GLN A 211 22.05 -10.86 8.84
CA GLN A 211 20.76 -10.97 8.16
C GLN A 211 19.59 -10.72 9.14
N ALA A 212 19.66 -11.28 10.35
CA ALA A 212 18.66 -11.03 11.40
C ALA A 212 18.63 -9.56 11.83
N ALA A 213 19.79 -8.92 12.02
CA ALA A 213 19.89 -7.51 12.35
C ALA A 213 19.29 -6.62 11.25
N ALA A 214 19.57 -6.93 9.97
CA ALA A 214 18.96 -6.25 8.84
C ALA A 214 17.45 -6.44 8.80
N ALA A 215 16.94 -7.66 9.03
CA ALA A 215 15.51 -7.93 9.05
C ALA A 215 14.80 -7.13 10.17
N VAL A 216 15.34 -7.12 11.38
CA VAL A 216 14.80 -6.35 12.52
C VAL A 216 14.82 -4.85 12.22
N TYR A 217 15.91 -4.34 11.67
CA TYR A 217 15.99 -2.94 11.30
C TYR A 217 14.96 -2.59 10.21
N THR A 218 14.92 -3.36 9.12
CA THR A 218 14.05 -3.12 7.97
C THR A 218 12.57 -3.18 8.36
N SER A 219 12.18 -4.14 9.19
CA SER A 219 10.80 -4.25 9.68
C SER A 219 10.39 -3.04 10.54
N TYR A 220 11.27 -2.59 11.43
CA TYR A 220 11.02 -1.39 12.23
C TYR A 220 11.03 -0.11 11.39
N ALA A 221 11.95 -0.01 10.43
CA ALA A 221 12.07 1.14 9.53
C ALA A 221 10.87 1.28 8.57
N ALA A 222 10.21 0.18 8.19
CA ALA A 222 8.99 0.22 7.40
C ALA A 222 7.88 1.03 8.08
N ASN A 223 7.77 0.89 9.41
CA ASN A 223 6.78 1.60 10.23
C ASN A 223 7.26 2.95 10.75
N SER A 224 8.53 3.04 11.18
CA SER A 224 9.09 4.24 11.80
C SER A 224 10.49 4.58 11.28
N PRO A 225 10.62 5.03 10.02
CA PRO A 225 11.92 5.29 9.39
C PRO A 225 12.84 6.21 10.19
N ARG A 226 12.25 7.28 10.75
CA ARG A 226 12.98 8.31 11.49
C ARG A 226 13.52 7.77 12.81
N ARG A 227 12.72 7.00 13.56
CA ARG A 227 13.14 6.38 14.83
C ARG A 227 14.17 5.28 14.58
N ALA A 228 13.96 4.46 13.54
CA ALA A 228 14.93 3.44 13.13
C ALA A 228 16.30 4.07 12.84
N SER A 229 16.31 5.14 12.03
CA SER A 229 17.54 5.86 11.69
C SER A 229 18.23 6.48 12.90
N GLN A 230 17.46 7.01 13.86
CA GLN A 230 18.01 7.57 15.09
C GLN A 230 18.66 6.49 15.96
N ALA A 231 17.99 5.35 16.15
CA ALA A 231 18.51 4.23 16.93
C ALA A 231 19.84 3.72 16.35
N LEU A 232 19.94 3.59 15.03
CA LEU A 232 21.17 3.11 14.42
C LEU A 232 22.33 4.12 14.54
N ARG A 233 22.05 5.43 14.46
CA ARG A 233 23.07 6.48 14.67
C ARG A 233 23.64 6.50 16.08
N THR A 234 22.88 6.05 17.07
CA THR A 234 23.39 5.88 18.45
C THR A 234 24.42 4.77 18.54
N VAL A 235 24.25 3.71 17.75
CA VAL A 235 25.18 2.57 17.70
C VAL A 235 26.38 2.85 16.80
N PHE A 236 26.16 3.58 15.69
CA PHE A 236 27.19 3.95 14.71
C PHE A 236 27.23 5.47 14.53
N PRO A 237 27.89 6.21 15.45
CA PRO A 237 28.02 7.65 15.33
C PRO A 237 28.82 8.02 14.06
N SER A 238 28.42 9.12 13.42
CA SER A 238 29.02 9.64 12.19
C SER A 238 30.56 9.69 12.30
N GLY A 239 31.25 8.98 11.40
CA GLY A 239 32.70 8.79 11.43
C GLY A 239 33.14 7.33 11.52
N THR A 240 32.22 6.39 11.72
CA THR A 240 32.49 4.97 11.48
C THR A 240 32.39 4.69 9.98
N ASP A 241 33.54 4.51 9.32
CA ASP A 241 33.58 3.94 7.98
C ASP A 241 33.04 2.49 8.05
N PHE A 242 32.09 2.17 7.17
CA PHE A 242 31.46 0.85 7.05
C PHE A 242 32.01 0.05 5.88
#